data_AF-Q8QGY1-F1
#
_entry.id   AF-Q8QGY1-F1
#
_cell.length_a   1.000
_cell.length_b   1.000
_cell.length_c   1.000
_cell.angle_alpha   90.00
_cell.angle_beta   90.00
_cell.angle_gamma   90.00
#
_symmetry.space_group_name_H-M   'P 1'
#
loop_
_entity.id
_entity.type
_entity.pdbx_description
1 polymer ?
#
loop_
_entity_poly.entity_id
_entity_poly.type
_entity_poly.pdbx_seq_one_letter_code
_entity_poly.pdbx_strand_id
1 'polypeptide(L)'
;SIHECEKPGESRYLLVMKGAPERILDRCSKILLNGEEQELTEEMKEAFQNAYLELGGLGERVLGFCHFALPEDTYGEGFPFDGDEPNFPLTDLCFVGLMSMIDPPRAAVPDAVGKCRSAGIKVIMVTGDHPITAKAIAKGVGIISEGNETVEDIAARLNIPSSQVNPRDAKACVIHGTDLKDLTVEQLDDILHYHTEIVFARTSPQQKLIIVEGCQRQGAIVAV
;
A
#
# COMPACT_ATOMS: atom_id res chain seq x y z
N SER A 1 -19.12 3.78 -7.36
CA SER A 1 -20.30 3.41 -8.15
C SER A 1 -21.53 3.88 -7.42
N ILE A 2 -22.60 4.16 -8.14
CA ILE A 2 -23.88 4.60 -7.56
C ILE A 2 -24.90 3.50 -7.84
N HIS A 3 -25.66 3.14 -6.81
CA HIS A 3 -26.66 2.08 -6.88
C HIS A 3 -28.01 2.64 -6.47
N GLU A 4 -29.07 2.20 -7.14
CA GLU A 4 -30.44 2.54 -6.75
C GLU A 4 -30.92 1.60 -5.63
N CYS A 5 -31.53 2.19 -4.61
CA CYS A 5 -32.07 1.51 -3.44
C CYS A 5 -33.60 1.48 -3.55
N GLU A 6 -34.19 0.28 -3.47
CA GLU A 6 -35.64 0.09 -3.59
C GLU A 6 -36.39 0.20 -2.25
N LYS A 7 -35.68 0.45 -1.14
CA LYS A 7 -36.26 0.44 0.20
C LYS A 7 -36.95 1.77 0.55
N PRO A 8 -38.24 1.75 0.95
CA PRO A 8 -38.92 2.96 1.41
C PRO A 8 -38.28 3.53 2.68
N GLY A 9 -37.90 4.81 2.66
CA GLY A 9 -37.35 5.54 3.82
C GLY A 9 -35.82 5.56 3.91
N GLU A 10 -35.12 4.89 3.00
CA GLU A 10 -33.69 5.09 2.76
C GLU A 10 -33.52 6.03 1.55
N SER A 11 -32.37 6.69 1.43
CA SER A 11 -32.05 7.47 0.22
C SER A 11 -32.12 6.58 -1.03
N ARG A 12 -32.80 7.07 -2.08
CA ARG A 12 -32.89 6.39 -3.37
C ARG A 12 -31.55 6.00 -3.99
N TYR A 13 -30.51 6.81 -3.85
CA TYR A 13 -29.21 6.52 -4.48
C TYR A 13 -28.09 6.41 -3.45
N LEU A 14 -27.43 5.26 -3.44
CA LEU A 14 -26.26 5.00 -2.60
C LEU A 14 -24.97 5.07 -3.42
N LEU A 15 -24.14 6.07 -3.14
CA LEU A 15 -22.78 6.13 -3.62
C LEU A 15 -21.90 5.21 -2.76
N VAL A 16 -21.14 4.31 -3.40
CA VAL A 16 -20.12 3.49 -2.74
C VAL A 16 -18.78 3.66 -3.41
N MET A 17 -17.71 3.70 -2.62
CA MET A 17 -16.34 3.85 -3.11
C MET A 17 -15.42 2.90 -2.35
N LYS A 18 -14.46 2.32 -3.09
CA LYS A 18 -13.38 1.50 -2.52
C LYS A 18 -12.05 1.89 -3.14
N GLY A 19 -10.97 1.74 -2.38
CA GLY A 19 -9.65 2.14 -2.86
C GLY A 19 -8.54 1.90 -1.85
N ALA A 20 -7.40 2.55 -2.09
CA ALA A 20 -6.29 2.57 -1.14
C ALA A 20 -6.80 3.18 0.19
N PRO A 21 -6.54 2.53 1.35
CA PRO A 21 -7.09 2.94 2.64
C PRO A 21 -6.92 4.44 2.93
N GLU A 22 -5.71 4.96 2.78
CA GLU A 22 -5.40 6.37 3.04
C GLU A 22 -6.17 7.33 2.12
N ARG A 23 -6.33 6.96 0.84
CA ARG A 23 -7.05 7.79 -0.15
C ARG A 23 -8.55 7.82 0.07
N ILE A 24 -9.10 6.75 0.66
CA ILE A 24 -10.50 6.68 1.02
C ILE A 24 -10.75 7.48 2.29
N LEU A 25 -9.89 7.34 3.31
CA LEU A 25 -10.01 8.08 4.56
C LEU A 25 -9.94 9.60 4.31
N ASP A 26 -9.03 10.07 3.44
CA ASP A 26 -8.89 11.48 3.06
C ASP A 26 -10.17 12.10 2.44
N ARG A 27 -11.08 11.25 1.94
CA ARG A 27 -12.35 11.67 1.33
C ARG A 27 -13.54 11.56 2.26
N CYS A 28 -13.34 11.09 3.49
CA CYS A 28 -14.40 10.88 4.47
C CYS A 28 -14.38 11.95 5.56
N SER A 29 -15.55 12.48 5.87
CA SER A 29 -15.76 13.36 7.03
C SER A 29 -16.42 12.62 8.20
N LYS A 30 -17.09 11.50 7.91
CA LYS A 30 -17.79 10.67 8.90
C LYS A 30 -17.32 9.24 8.90
N ILE A 31 -17.71 8.48 9.92
CA ILE A 31 -17.51 7.04 10.06
C ILE A 31 -18.78 6.37 10.59
N LEU A 32 -19.09 5.17 10.08
CA LEU A 32 -20.21 4.36 10.52
C LEU A 32 -19.79 3.50 11.72
N LEU A 33 -20.31 3.80 12.90
CA LEU A 33 -20.03 3.06 14.14
C LEU A 33 -21.33 2.50 14.71
N ASN A 34 -21.41 1.17 14.82
CA ASN A 34 -22.59 0.46 15.34
C ASN A 34 -23.91 0.83 14.65
N GLY A 35 -23.84 1.21 13.36
CA GLY A 35 -25.01 1.62 12.57
C GLY A 35 -25.31 3.13 12.60
N GLU A 36 -24.55 3.93 13.34
CA GLU A 36 -24.71 5.38 13.42
C GLU A 36 -23.54 6.10 12.75
N GLU A 37 -23.83 7.14 11.96
CA GLU A 37 -22.80 8.01 11.39
C GLU A 37 -22.30 8.99 12.46
N GLN A 38 -20.99 9.01 12.69
CA GLN A 38 -20.33 9.94 13.59
C GLN A 38 -19.25 10.72 12.85
N GLU A 39 -18.91 11.92 13.33
CA GLU A 39 -17.81 12.71 12.80
C GLU A 39 -16.48 11.95 12.96
N LEU A 40 -15.65 11.99 11.92
CA LEU A 40 -14.36 11.31 11.90
C LEU A 40 -13.34 12.09 12.76
N THR A 41 -13.25 11.71 14.03
CA THR A 41 -12.32 12.34 15.00
C THR A 41 -10.86 11.93 14.77
N GLU A 42 -9.92 12.71 15.30
CA GLU A 42 -8.49 12.38 15.24
C GLU A 42 -8.16 11.05 15.95
N GLU A 43 -8.82 10.74 17.06
CA GLU A 43 -8.67 9.44 17.75
C GLU A 43 -9.07 8.26 16.84
N MET A 44 -10.16 8.42 16.08
CA MET A 44 -10.60 7.40 15.10
C MET A 44 -9.63 7.29 13.92
N LYS A 45 -9.01 8.38 13.49
CA LYS A 45 -7.96 8.35 12.47
C LYS A 45 -6.72 7.62 12.96
N GLU A 46 -6.29 7.85 14.21
CA GLU A 46 -5.20 7.10 14.83
C GLU A 46 -5.51 5.60 14.93
N ALA A 47 -6.72 5.25 15.37
CA ALA A 47 -7.18 3.85 15.42
C ALA A 47 -7.20 3.20 14.03
N PHE A 48 -7.66 3.93 13.01
CA PHE A 48 -7.59 3.51 11.61
C PHE A 48 -6.14 3.25 11.18
N GLN A 49 -5.21 4.15 11.49
CA GLN A 49 -3.81 3.98 11.10
C GLN A 49 -3.22 2.74 11.77
N ASN A 50 -3.49 2.53 13.06
CA ASN A 50 -3.02 1.33 13.76
C ASN A 50 -3.55 0.04 13.13
N ALA A 51 -4.85 -0.03 12.84
CA ALA A 51 -5.45 -1.19 12.17
C ALA A 51 -4.88 -1.41 10.76
N TYR A 52 -4.64 -0.33 10.01
CA TYR A 52 -4.04 -0.41 8.68
C TYR A 52 -2.59 -0.93 8.74
N LEU A 53 -1.78 -0.44 9.68
CA LEU A 53 -0.41 -0.89 9.90
C LEU A 53 -0.37 -2.37 10.33
N GLU A 54 -1.28 -2.79 11.21
CA GLU A 54 -1.39 -4.18 11.68
C GLU A 54 -1.70 -5.13 10.52
N LEU A 55 -2.79 -4.88 9.79
CA LEU A 55 -3.20 -5.71 8.65
C LEU A 55 -2.14 -5.74 7.54
N GLY A 56 -1.54 -4.58 7.24
CA GLY A 56 -0.42 -4.50 6.29
C GLY A 56 0.81 -5.27 6.77
N GLY A 57 1.09 -5.23 8.08
CA GLY A 57 2.21 -5.94 8.72
C GLY A 57 2.08 -7.46 8.66
N LEU A 58 0.85 -7.97 8.55
CA LEU A 58 0.54 -9.38 8.29
C LEU A 58 0.74 -9.78 6.82
N GLY A 59 1.11 -8.85 5.93
CA GLY A 59 1.25 -9.11 4.50
C GLY A 59 -0.08 -9.18 3.77
N GLU A 60 -1.14 -8.63 4.35
CA GLU A 60 -2.44 -8.57 3.72
C GLU A 60 -2.56 -7.31 2.85
N ARG A 61 -3.30 -7.43 1.75
CA ARG A 61 -3.72 -6.31 0.93
C ARG A 61 -4.96 -5.70 1.55
N VAL A 62 -4.84 -4.45 2.02
CA VAL A 62 -5.93 -3.73 2.69
C VAL A 62 -6.61 -2.77 1.71
N LEU A 63 -7.94 -2.72 1.73
CA LEU A 63 -8.76 -1.78 0.98
C LEU A 63 -9.68 -1.02 1.94
N GLY A 64 -9.80 0.29 1.74
CA GLY A 64 -10.78 1.13 2.42
C GLY A 64 -12.11 1.14 1.66
N PHE A 65 -13.21 1.19 2.40
CA PHE A 65 -14.57 1.27 1.88
C PHE A 65 -15.32 2.41 2.55
N CYS A 66 -16.01 3.21 1.73
CA CYS A 66 -16.91 4.26 2.20
C CYS A 66 -18.18 4.29 1.37
N HIS A 67 -19.21 4.92 1.91
CA HIS A 67 -20.47 5.15 1.25
C HIS A 67 -21.00 6.55 1.51
N PHE A 68 -22.00 6.95 0.75
CA PHE A 68 -22.72 8.20 0.98
C PHE A 68 -24.14 8.07 0.41
N ALA A 69 -25.13 8.34 1.26
CA ALA A 69 -26.53 8.40 0.87
C ALA A 69 -26.79 9.75 0.17
N LEU A 70 -27.11 9.72 -1.12
CA LEU A 70 -27.30 10.95 -1.90
C LEU A 70 -28.64 11.63 -1.54
N PRO A 71 -28.67 12.95 -1.31
CA PRO A 71 -29.91 13.65 -0.98
C PRO A 71 -30.94 13.59 -2.12
N GLU A 72 -32.16 13.11 -1.85
CA GLU A 72 -33.21 12.94 -2.88
C GLU A 72 -33.71 14.27 -3.47
N ASP A 73 -33.62 15.36 -2.72
CA ASP A 73 -33.94 16.71 -3.16
C ASP A 73 -33.01 17.21 -4.27
N THR A 74 -31.78 16.67 -4.32
CA THR A 74 -30.78 16.98 -5.34
C THR A 74 -30.73 15.90 -6.43
N TYR A 75 -30.85 14.63 -6.05
CA TYR A 75 -30.66 13.46 -6.93
C TYR A 75 -31.96 12.65 -7.05
N GLY A 76 -32.90 13.16 -7.85
CA GLY A 76 -34.21 12.53 -8.08
C GLY A 76 -34.18 11.34 -9.04
N GLU A 77 -35.32 10.65 -9.17
CA GLU A 77 -35.48 9.49 -10.06
C GLU A 77 -34.98 9.74 -11.49
N GLY A 78 -34.13 8.85 -11.98
CA GLY A 78 -33.56 8.94 -13.33
C GLY A 78 -32.48 10.00 -13.48
N PHE A 79 -31.89 10.49 -12.38
CA PHE A 79 -30.77 11.44 -12.43
C PHE A 79 -29.63 10.91 -13.31
N PRO A 80 -29.16 11.69 -14.32
CA PRO A 80 -28.13 11.24 -15.24
C PRO A 80 -26.75 11.41 -14.61
N PHE A 81 -26.27 10.39 -13.89
CA PHE A 81 -24.92 10.39 -13.34
C PHE A 81 -23.87 10.31 -14.45
N ASP A 82 -22.88 11.21 -14.41
CA ASP A 82 -21.76 11.25 -15.34
C ASP A 82 -20.48 10.81 -14.63
N GLY A 83 -19.84 9.76 -15.16
CA GLY A 83 -18.60 9.22 -14.59
C GLY A 83 -17.32 9.89 -15.09
N ASP A 84 -17.36 10.56 -16.24
CA ASP A 84 -16.22 11.23 -16.85
C ASP A 84 -16.07 12.65 -16.30
N GLU A 85 -17.19 13.36 -16.14
CA GLU A 85 -17.29 14.65 -15.44
C GLU A 85 -18.18 14.50 -14.19
N PRO A 86 -17.61 14.08 -13.03
CA PRO A 86 -18.38 13.72 -11.86
C PRO A 86 -19.34 14.81 -11.39
N ASN A 87 -20.65 14.55 -11.52
CA ASN A 87 -21.73 15.44 -11.08
C ASN A 87 -22.31 15.05 -9.70
N PHE A 88 -21.53 14.34 -8.90
CA PHE A 88 -21.87 13.82 -7.57
C PHE A 88 -20.69 14.02 -6.60
N PRO A 89 -20.92 14.03 -5.28
CA PRO A 89 -19.87 14.27 -4.29
C PRO A 89 -18.78 13.19 -4.34
N LEU A 90 -17.53 13.63 -4.18
CA LEU A 90 -16.33 12.78 -4.08
C LEU A 90 -15.55 13.00 -2.77
N THR A 91 -16.09 13.84 -1.89
CA THR A 91 -15.61 14.20 -0.57
C THR A 91 -16.76 14.14 0.42
N ASP A 92 -16.46 14.28 1.72
CA ASP A 92 -17.45 14.29 2.79
C ASP A 92 -18.28 13.00 2.88
N LEU A 93 -17.65 11.89 2.48
CA LEU A 93 -18.24 10.56 2.50
C LEU A 93 -18.23 9.99 3.93
N CYS A 94 -18.99 8.91 4.14
CA CYS A 94 -19.00 8.16 5.39
C CYS A 94 -18.13 6.90 5.26
N PHE A 95 -17.06 6.83 6.03
CA PHE A 95 -16.16 5.68 6.10
C PHE A 95 -16.89 4.49 6.74
N VAL A 96 -16.86 3.33 6.10
CA VAL A 96 -17.54 2.12 6.59
C VAL A 96 -16.56 1.18 7.27
N GLY A 97 -15.38 0.99 6.68
CA GLY A 97 -14.39 0.07 7.22
C GLY A 97 -13.25 -0.29 6.29
N LEU A 98 -12.35 -1.10 6.84
CA LEU A 98 -11.29 -1.78 6.11
C LEU A 98 -11.71 -3.21 5.80
N MET A 99 -11.29 -3.72 4.64
CA MET A 99 -11.21 -5.16 4.42
C MET A 99 -9.80 -5.49 3.96
N SER A 100 -9.25 -6.55 4.53
CA SER A 100 -7.99 -7.12 4.10
C SER A 100 -8.19 -8.44 3.36
N MET A 101 -7.28 -8.73 2.46
CA MET A 101 -7.24 -10.00 1.74
C MET A 101 -5.78 -10.42 1.61
N ILE A 102 -5.50 -11.68 1.89
CA ILE A 102 -4.17 -12.26 1.69
C ILE A 102 -4.12 -12.87 0.29
N ASP A 103 -3.10 -12.50 -0.49
CA ASP A 103 -2.66 -13.28 -1.64
C ASP A 103 -1.44 -14.08 -1.17
N PRO A 104 -1.64 -15.30 -0.62
CA PRO A 104 -0.56 -16.02 0.00
C PRO A 104 0.49 -16.38 -1.06
N PRO A 105 1.79 -16.32 -0.72
CA PRO A 105 2.83 -16.81 -1.61
C PRO A 105 2.53 -18.24 -2.04
N ARG A 106 2.77 -18.54 -3.33
CA ARG A 106 2.64 -19.92 -3.83
C ARG A 106 3.57 -20.82 -3.00
N ALA A 107 3.10 -22.03 -2.66
CA ALA A 107 3.81 -22.93 -1.75
C ALA A 107 5.28 -23.21 -2.13
N ALA A 108 5.62 -23.18 -3.42
CA ALA A 108 6.98 -23.40 -3.91
C ALA A 108 7.90 -22.17 -3.84
N VAL A 109 7.36 -20.96 -3.62
CA VAL A 109 8.12 -19.70 -3.71
C VAL A 109 9.20 -19.59 -2.63
N PRO A 110 8.95 -19.86 -1.34
CA PRO A 110 9.99 -19.76 -0.32
C PRO A 110 11.20 -20.67 -0.61
N ASP A 111 10.95 -21.92 -1.01
CA ASP A 111 12.00 -22.88 -1.38
C ASP A 111 12.78 -22.43 -2.63
N ALA A 112 12.08 -21.91 -3.65
CA ALA A 112 12.71 -21.39 -4.85
C ALA A 112 13.62 -20.18 -4.57
N VAL A 113 13.15 -19.23 -3.75
CA VAL A 113 13.95 -18.08 -3.31
C VAL A 113 15.19 -18.56 -2.54
N GLY A 114 15.02 -19.50 -1.61
CA GLY A 114 16.12 -20.09 -0.85
C GLY A 114 17.19 -20.77 -1.74
N LYS A 115 16.76 -21.51 -2.76
CA LYS A 115 17.66 -22.15 -3.74
C LYS A 115 18.42 -21.12 -4.57
N CYS A 116 17.76 -20.08 -5.08
CA CYS A 116 18.41 -19.00 -5.79
C CYS A 116 19.50 -18.33 -4.93
N ARG A 117 19.16 -17.99 -3.68
CA ARG A 117 20.12 -17.38 -2.75
C ARG A 117 21.29 -18.30 -2.42
N SER A 118 21.04 -19.59 -2.25
CA SER A 118 22.09 -20.60 -2.01
C SER A 118 23.07 -20.75 -3.18
N ALA A 119 22.61 -20.45 -4.41
CA ALA A 119 23.44 -20.37 -5.60
C ALA A 119 24.17 -19.02 -5.78
N GLY A 120 24.03 -18.09 -4.82
CA GLY A 120 24.63 -16.75 -4.89
C GLY A 120 23.84 -15.75 -5.75
N ILE A 121 22.61 -16.08 -6.14
CA ILE A 121 21.74 -15.18 -6.91
C ILE A 121 21.10 -14.16 -5.96
N LYS A 122 21.27 -12.88 -6.26
CA LYS A 122 20.58 -11.78 -5.58
C LYS A 122 19.13 -11.72 -6.04
N VAL A 123 18.19 -11.83 -5.10
CA VAL A 123 16.75 -11.76 -5.37
C VAL A 123 16.22 -10.41 -4.90
N ILE A 124 15.55 -9.67 -5.80
CA ILE A 124 14.99 -8.34 -5.55
C ILE A 124 13.48 -8.41 -5.79
N MET A 125 12.67 -7.86 -4.88
CA MET A 125 11.22 -7.74 -5.09
C MET A 125 10.89 -6.42 -5.81
N VAL A 126 10.06 -6.47 -6.84
CA VAL A 126 9.54 -5.27 -7.55
C VAL A 126 8.02 -5.37 -7.70
N THR A 127 7.27 -4.70 -6.83
CA THR A 127 5.81 -4.78 -6.76
C THR A 127 5.13 -3.39 -6.84
N GLY A 128 3.86 -3.40 -7.25
CA GLY A 128 2.94 -2.26 -7.15
C GLY A 128 2.20 -2.18 -5.81
N ASP A 129 2.37 -3.16 -4.92
CA ASP A 129 1.75 -3.19 -3.60
C ASP A 129 2.35 -2.16 -2.64
N HIS A 130 1.64 -1.88 -1.55
CA HIS A 130 2.08 -0.96 -0.51
C HIS A 130 3.35 -1.47 0.21
N PRO A 131 4.29 -0.61 0.64
CA PRO A 131 5.54 -1.03 1.28
C PRO A 131 5.37 -1.98 2.45
N ILE A 132 4.37 -1.75 3.30
CA ILE A 132 4.15 -2.55 4.51
C ILE A 132 3.81 -4.00 4.12
N THR A 133 2.85 -4.18 3.22
CA THR A 133 2.47 -5.48 2.66
C THR A 133 3.65 -6.13 1.92
N ALA A 134 4.33 -5.37 1.05
CA ALA A 134 5.47 -5.88 0.28
C ALA A 134 6.61 -6.37 1.18
N LYS A 135 6.93 -5.62 2.25
CA LYS A 135 7.93 -5.97 3.25
C LYS A 135 7.55 -7.25 4.00
N ALA A 136 6.29 -7.36 4.43
CA ALA A 136 5.79 -8.55 5.12
C ALA A 136 5.85 -9.80 4.23
N ILE A 137 5.41 -9.70 2.97
CA ILE A 137 5.54 -10.80 2.00
C ILE A 137 7.01 -11.13 1.73
N ALA A 138 7.88 -10.12 1.57
CA ALA A 138 9.31 -10.32 1.34
C ALA A 138 9.99 -11.07 2.49
N LYS A 139 9.61 -10.80 3.75
CA LYS A 139 10.03 -11.58 4.92
C LYS A 139 9.48 -13.00 4.85
N GLY A 140 8.19 -13.17 4.56
CA GLY A 140 7.53 -14.47 4.47
C GLY A 140 8.09 -15.41 3.40
N VAL A 141 8.62 -14.87 2.30
CA VAL A 141 9.23 -15.68 1.21
C VAL A 141 10.77 -15.76 1.26
N GLY A 142 11.42 -15.12 2.23
CA GLY A 142 12.87 -15.16 2.39
C GLY A 142 13.67 -14.23 1.45
N ILE A 143 13.03 -13.22 0.86
CA ILE A 143 13.75 -12.12 0.16
C ILE A 143 14.43 -11.23 1.20
N ILE A 144 13.73 -10.89 2.28
CA ILE A 144 14.32 -10.31 3.49
C ILE A 144 14.54 -11.45 4.48
N SER A 145 15.77 -11.64 4.95
CA SER A 145 16.07 -12.71 5.91
C SER A 145 15.51 -12.39 7.30
N GLU A 146 15.17 -13.44 8.04
CA GLU A 146 14.82 -13.31 9.46
C GLU A 146 15.99 -12.66 10.23
N GLY A 147 15.68 -11.66 11.07
CA GLY A 147 16.67 -10.91 11.84
C GLY A 147 17.38 -9.78 11.08
N ASN A 148 17.20 -9.64 9.76
CA ASN A 148 17.66 -8.44 9.05
C ASN A 148 16.63 -7.31 9.20
N GLU A 149 17.16 -6.11 9.38
CA GLU A 149 16.38 -4.91 9.66
C GLU A 149 16.52 -3.90 8.52
N THR A 150 15.44 -3.15 8.27
CA THR A 150 15.50 -1.92 7.47
C THR A 150 15.90 -0.73 8.34
N VAL A 151 16.22 0.41 7.72
CA VAL A 151 16.49 1.66 8.43
C VAL A 151 15.34 2.03 9.37
N GLU A 152 14.10 1.81 8.93
CA GLU A 152 12.89 2.05 9.71
C GLU A 152 12.75 1.07 10.89
N ASP A 153 13.14 -0.20 10.72
CA ASP A 153 13.13 -1.19 11.81
C ASP A 153 14.13 -0.81 12.90
N ILE A 154 15.35 -0.42 12.50
CA ILE A 154 16.40 0.01 13.45
C ILE A 154 15.95 1.27 14.19
N ALA A 155 15.39 2.24 13.47
CA ALA A 155 14.88 3.48 14.03
C ALA A 155 13.78 3.23 15.08
N ALA A 156 12.80 2.37 14.74
CA ALA A 156 11.72 2.00 15.63
C ALA A 156 12.23 1.26 16.88
N ARG A 157 13.15 0.29 16.71
CA ARG A 157 13.73 -0.47 17.82
C ARG A 157 14.53 0.39 18.78
N LEU A 158 15.26 1.38 18.27
CA LEU A 158 16.06 2.31 19.07
C LEU A 158 15.26 3.52 19.57
N ASN A 159 14.01 3.68 19.14
CA ASN A 159 13.16 4.83 19.41
C ASN A 159 13.85 6.17 19.02
N ILE A 160 14.48 6.20 17.84
CA ILE A 160 15.13 7.38 17.27
C ILE A 160 14.54 7.70 15.89
N PRO A 161 14.64 8.96 15.40
CA PRO A 161 14.30 9.29 14.03
C PRO A 161 15.13 8.47 13.02
N SER A 162 14.52 8.04 11.91
CA SER A 162 15.21 7.29 10.85
C SER A 162 16.40 8.04 10.25
N SER A 163 16.38 9.37 10.28
CA SER A 163 17.50 10.22 9.85
C SER A 163 18.77 10.07 10.69
N GLN A 164 18.67 9.51 11.90
CA GLN A 164 19.81 9.26 12.79
C GLN A 164 20.40 7.84 12.63
N VAL A 165 19.74 6.97 11.87
CA VAL A 165 20.23 5.62 11.59
C VAL A 165 21.18 5.69 10.40
N ASN A 166 22.37 5.08 10.54
CA ASN A 166 23.27 4.93 9.40
C ASN A 166 22.68 3.90 8.43
N PRO A 167 22.40 4.27 7.16
CA PRO A 167 21.83 3.33 6.19
C PRO A 167 22.69 2.11 5.93
N ARG A 168 24.00 2.17 6.22
CA ARG A 168 24.92 1.04 6.07
C ARG A 168 24.75 -0.05 7.13
N ASP A 169 24.11 0.26 8.25
CA ASP A 169 23.83 -0.72 9.30
C ASP A 169 22.64 -1.62 8.92
N ALA A 170 21.78 -1.16 8.00
CA ALA A 170 20.65 -1.91 7.46
C ALA A 170 21.07 -2.74 6.24
N LYS A 171 20.99 -4.07 6.35
CA LYS A 171 21.24 -4.98 5.21
C LYS A 171 20.08 -5.01 4.21
N ALA A 172 18.88 -4.70 4.70
CA ALA A 172 17.64 -4.68 3.93
C ALA A 172 17.14 -3.25 3.74
N CYS A 173 16.51 -2.97 2.59
CA CYS A 173 15.81 -1.72 2.37
C CYS A 173 14.49 -1.92 1.64
N VAL A 174 13.54 -1.02 1.91
CA VAL A 174 12.26 -0.94 1.23
C VAL A 174 12.15 0.45 0.63
N ILE A 175 12.07 0.54 -0.69
CA ILE A 175 12.02 1.80 -1.43
C ILE A 175 10.62 1.99 -1.99
N HIS A 176 9.97 3.10 -1.64
CA HIS A 176 8.67 3.48 -2.21
C HIS A 176 8.85 4.08 -3.61
N GLY A 177 7.90 3.81 -4.51
CA GLY A 177 7.96 4.28 -5.90
C GLY A 177 8.00 5.80 -6.05
N THR A 178 7.47 6.58 -5.11
CA THR A 178 7.63 8.05 -5.13
C THR A 178 9.08 8.44 -4.94
N ASP A 179 9.75 7.83 -3.96
CA ASP A 179 11.13 8.17 -3.63
C ASP A 179 12.05 7.75 -4.77
N LEU A 180 11.79 6.57 -5.36
CA LEU A 180 12.50 6.08 -6.54
C LEU A 180 12.47 7.05 -7.72
N LYS A 181 11.39 7.82 -7.88
CA LYS A 181 11.27 8.81 -8.96
C LYS A 181 12.25 9.98 -8.78
N ASP A 182 12.55 10.32 -7.53
CA ASP A 182 13.38 11.45 -7.16
C ASP A 182 14.86 11.06 -7.00
N LEU A 183 15.17 9.76 -7.04
CA LEU A 183 16.54 9.26 -7.00
C LEU A 183 17.29 9.51 -8.31
N THR A 184 18.55 9.92 -8.19
CA THR A 184 19.48 9.90 -9.33
C THR A 184 19.92 8.48 -9.65
N VAL A 185 20.50 8.30 -10.84
CA VAL A 185 21.07 7.02 -11.29
C VAL A 185 22.13 6.52 -10.30
N GLU A 186 23.00 7.40 -9.82
CA GLU A 186 24.07 7.07 -8.89
C GLU A 186 23.52 6.64 -7.53
N GLN A 187 22.46 7.31 -7.04
CA GLN A 187 21.82 6.94 -5.78
C GLN A 187 21.13 5.57 -5.86
N LEU A 188 20.48 5.27 -7.00
CA LEU A 188 19.92 3.94 -7.24
C LEU A 188 21.02 2.88 -7.29
N ASP A 189 22.12 3.16 -7.98
CA ASP A 189 23.25 2.25 -8.09
C ASP A 189 23.90 2.01 -6.70
N ASP A 190 23.99 3.03 -5.85
CA ASP A 190 24.40 2.89 -4.44
C ASP A 190 23.44 1.97 -3.67
N ILE A 191 22.13 2.18 -3.77
CA ILE A 191 21.15 1.32 -3.09
C ILE A 191 21.34 -0.15 -3.53
N LEU A 192 21.46 -0.38 -4.83
CA LEU A 192 21.66 -1.69 -5.43
C LEU A 192 23.01 -2.32 -5.04
N HIS A 193 24.03 -1.52 -4.77
CA HIS A 193 25.35 -2.00 -4.37
C HIS A 193 25.41 -2.39 -2.89
N TYR A 194 24.91 -1.51 -2.01
CA TYR A 194 25.15 -1.62 -0.57
C TYR A 194 24.08 -2.42 0.18
N HIS A 195 22.87 -2.54 -0.35
CA HIS A 195 21.82 -3.35 0.27
C HIS A 195 21.76 -4.71 -0.43
N THR A 196 21.76 -5.78 0.36
CA THR A 196 21.73 -7.15 -0.18
C THR A 196 20.30 -7.65 -0.38
N GLU A 197 19.35 -7.10 0.38
CA GLU A 197 17.94 -7.50 0.38
C GLU A 197 17.10 -6.27 0.07
N ILE A 198 16.47 -6.25 -1.11
CA ILE A 198 15.85 -5.02 -1.63
C ILE A 198 14.41 -5.32 -2.03
N VAL A 199 13.52 -4.43 -1.60
CA VAL A 199 12.11 -4.42 -1.99
C VAL A 199 11.78 -3.06 -2.57
N PHE A 200 11.38 -3.01 -3.84
CA PHE A 200 10.76 -1.84 -4.44
C PHE A 200 9.23 -2.01 -4.43
N ALA A 201 8.54 -1.11 -3.73
CA ALA A 201 7.10 -1.13 -3.54
C ALA A 201 6.43 0.07 -4.22
N ARG A 202 5.13 -0.04 -4.53
CA ARG A 202 4.35 0.99 -5.26
C ARG A 202 5.02 1.46 -6.55
N THR A 203 5.66 0.55 -7.28
CA THR A 203 6.37 0.87 -8.53
C THR A 203 5.45 0.89 -9.76
N SER A 204 5.66 1.86 -10.64
CA SER A 204 5.04 1.90 -11.96
C SER A 204 5.72 0.94 -12.95
N PRO A 205 5.08 0.56 -14.08
CA PRO A 205 5.72 -0.24 -15.12
C PRO A 205 7.04 0.36 -15.62
N GLN A 206 7.10 1.69 -15.78
CA GLN A 206 8.32 2.39 -16.19
C GLN A 206 9.43 2.27 -15.13
N GLN A 207 9.07 2.37 -13.85
CA GLN A 207 10.03 2.22 -12.76
C GLN A 207 10.61 0.82 -12.66
N LYS A 208 9.83 -0.22 -13.01
CA LYS A 208 10.36 -1.59 -13.09
C LYS A 208 11.49 -1.70 -14.11
N LEU A 209 11.35 -1.04 -15.26
CA LEU A 209 12.40 -0.99 -16.27
C LEU A 209 13.66 -0.29 -15.74
N ILE A 210 13.49 0.86 -15.08
CA ILE A 210 14.62 1.60 -14.48
C ILE A 210 15.41 0.74 -13.48
N ILE A 211 14.70 -0.04 -12.65
CA ILE A 211 15.33 -0.95 -11.68
C ILE A 211 16.15 -2.04 -12.39
N VAL A 212 15.58 -2.63 -13.45
CA VAL A 212 16.26 -3.66 -14.26
C VAL A 212 17.50 -3.10 -14.93
N GLU A 213 17.39 -1.92 -15.55
CA GLU A 213 18.51 -1.22 -16.18
C GLU A 213 19.59 -0.87 -15.14
N GLY A 214 19.22 -0.47 -13.92
CA GLY A 214 20.17 -0.23 -12.83
C GLY A 214 20.96 -1.47 -12.43
N CYS A 215 20.29 -2.62 -12.35
CA CYS A 215 20.98 -3.89 -12.10
C CYS A 215 21.93 -4.25 -13.25
N GLN A 216 21.51 -4.04 -14.51
CA GLN A 216 22.34 -4.30 -15.70
C GLN A 216 23.55 -3.37 -15.79
N ARG A 217 23.43 -2.09 -15.37
CA ARG A 217 24.56 -1.15 -15.32
C ARG A 217 25.67 -1.60 -14.39
N GLN A 218 25.37 -2.39 -13.36
CA GLN A 218 26.38 -3.02 -12.50
C GLN A 218 27.06 -4.24 -13.14
N GLY A 219 26.79 -4.54 -14.41
CA GLY A 219 27.33 -5.68 -15.13
C GLY A 219 26.64 -7.01 -14.81
N ALA A 220 25.49 -6.98 -14.11
CA ALA A 220 24.75 -8.18 -13.78
C ALA A 220 23.87 -8.65 -14.95
N ILE A 221 23.74 -9.97 -15.08
CA ILE A 221 22.69 -10.59 -15.91
C ILE A 221 21.42 -10.65 -15.07
N VAL A 222 20.32 -10.08 -15.57
CA VAL A 222 19.06 -9.92 -14.82
C VAL A 222 17.97 -10.77 -15.46
N ALA A 223 17.23 -11.51 -14.64
CA ALA A 223 16.00 -12.20 -15.02
C ALA A 223 14.81 -11.52 -14.30
N VAL A 224 13.69 -11.36 -15.00
CA VAL A 224 12.45 -10.73 -14.51
C VAL A 224 11.28 -11.68 -14.70
#